data_AF-A0A4W6D9V8-F1
#
_entry.id   AF-A0A4W6D9V8-F1
#
_cell.length_a   1.000
_cell.length_b   1.000
_cell.length_c   1.000
_cell.angle_alpha   90.00
_cell.angle_beta   90.00
_cell.angle_gamma   90.00
#
_symmetry.space_group_name_H-M   'P 1'
#
loop_
_entity.id
_entity.type
_entity.pdbx_description
1 polymer ?
#
loop_
_entity_poly.entity_id
_entity_poly.type
_entity_poly.pdbx_seq_one_letter_code
_entity_poly.pdbx_strand_id
1 'polypeptide(L)'
;MRSKMKLMCRPPLFHLLLCCVTQTLGVQIQSDPEVSTEGVIQTEVNRTVSLLCLPDRGSETPADEELVWLRNGAVVSLMEGNRKGRSSVCISPIIHEDNGATFTCHLSRNATVKASVTLNVTYHPQLSGSEEVTVEDESVLALRCDIWANPPVSSVSWTLNGSAVDLLAGGFTVTNDGFTSQLITNSVEKSLHEGTYQCTANFPVFGEHSKIFKVTVTEKTMKFPLLPFIAGVVVVCLTTLLAVVSRWSKIMKCCK
;
A
#
# COMPACT_ATOMS: atom_id res chain seq x y z
N MET A 1 59.96 -59.48 49.85
CA MET A 1 60.10 -58.23 49.08
C MET A 1 59.29 -58.38 47.78
N ARG A 2 58.31 -57.49 47.57
CA ARG A 2 57.47 -57.28 46.37
C ARG A 2 56.45 -58.35 45.94
N SER A 3 55.21 -58.07 46.34
CA SER A 3 53.98 -58.35 45.59
C SER A 3 54.07 -57.86 44.13
N LYS A 4 53.59 -58.67 43.18
CA LYS A 4 53.19 -58.22 41.84
C LYS A 4 51.86 -58.89 41.46
N MET A 5 50.78 -58.19 41.83
CA MET A 5 49.44 -58.39 41.31
C MET A 5 49.43 -57.99 39.83
N LYS A 6 49.24 -58.96 38.91
CA LYS A 6 49.08 -58.67 37.47
C LYS A 6 47.63 -58.24 37.22
N LEU A 7 47.44 -56.95 37.04
CA LEU A 7 46.17 -56.32 36.66
C LEU A 7 45.90 -56.61 35.17
N MET A 8 44.87 -57.41 34.86
CA MET A 8 44.34 -57.58 33.51
C MET A 8 43.46 -56.37 33.16
N CYS A 9 44.00 -55.43 32.39
CA CYS A 9 43.24 -54.31 31.83
C CYS A 9 42.54 -54.80 30.55
N ARG A 10 41.20 -54.93 30.56
CA ARG A 10 40.40 -55.12 29.34
C ARG A 10 40.28 -53.75 28.63
N PRO A 11 40.52 -53.63 27.31
CA PRO A 11 40.40 -52.36 26.63
C PRO A 11 38.92 -51.98 26.47
N PRO A 12 38.54 -50.70 26.62
CA PRO A 12 37.18 -50.27 26.34
C PRO A 12 36.97 -50.20 24.82
N LEU A 13 35.87 -50.76 24.33
CA LEU A 13 35.38 -50.50 22.98
C LEU A 13 35.01 -49.02 22.90
N PHE A 14 35.90 -48.20 22.33
CA PHE A 14 35.54 -46.87 21.85
C PHE A 14 34.68 -47.05 20.60
N HIS A 15 33.36 -46.89 20.75
CA HIS A 15 32.51 -46.62 19.60
C HIS A 15 32.93 -45.28 19.01
N LEU A 16 33.67 -45.36 17.90
CA LEU A 16 34.00 -44.24 17.05
C LEU A 16 32.67 -43.71 16.48
N LEU A 17 32.07 -42.72 17.13
CA LEU A 17 31.03 -41.90 16.49
C LEU A 17 31.73 -41.14 15.35
N LEU A 18 31.59 -41.66 14.13
CA LEU A 18 31.79 -40.86 12.93
C LEU A 18 30.76 -39.72 13.01
N CYS A 19 31.20 -38.53 13.39
CA CYS A 19 30.51 -37.30 13.03
C CYS A 19 30.59 -37.19 11.51
N CYS A 20 29.66 -37.84 10.81
CA CYS A 20 29.46 -37.64 9.39
C CYS A 20 28.95 -36.21 9.24
N VAL A 21 29.85 -35.28 8.90
CA VAL A 21 29.46 -33.94 8.46
C VAL A 21 28.77 -34.14 7.12
N THR A 22 27.45 -34.33 7.15
CA THR A 22 26.64 -34.30 5.94
C THR A 22 26.76 -32.88 5.38
N GLN A 23 27.56 -32.69 4.33
CA GLN A 23 27.50 -31.45 3.55
C GLN A 23 26.07 -31.31 3.06
N THR A 24 25.32 -30.38 3.65
CA THR A 24 23.94 -30.11 3.26
C THR A 24 23.97 -29.51 1.86
N LEU A 25 23.32 -30.18 0.91
CA LEU A 25 23.13 -29.65 -0.44
C LEU A 25 22.44 -28.27 -0.34
N GLY A 26 23.12 -27.21 -0.76
CA GLY A 26 22.63 -25.84 -0.70
C GLY A 26 22.42 -25.22 -2.08
N VAL A 27 21.69 -24.11 -2.12
CA VAL A 27 21.67 -23.15 -3.24
C VAL A 27 21.97 -21.78 -2.65
N GLN A 28 22.77 -20.98 -3.34
CA GLN A 28 23.13 -19.63 -2.92
C GLN A 28 22.73 -18.63 -4.01
N ILE A 29 22.23 -17.47 -3.60
CA ILE A 29 22.03 -16.31 -4.45
C ILE A 29 23.12 -15.28 -4.13
N GLN A 30 23.86 -14.88 -5.15
CA GLN A 30 24.73 -13.70 -5.15
C GLN A 30 24.00 -12.57 -5.88
N SER A 31 24.24 -11.33 -5.48
CA SER A 31 23.60 -10.18 -6.12
C SER A 31 24.51 -8.97 -6.22
N ASP A 32 24.20 -8.12 -7.18
CA ASP A 32 24.70 -6.75 -7.28
C ASP A 32 23.50 -5.80 -7.39
N PRO A 33 23.25 -4.92 -6.39
CA PRO A 33 24.03 -4.71 -5.15
C PRO A 33 23.95 -5.90 -4.19
N GLU A 34 24.90 -5.97 -3.24
CA GLU A 34 25.08 -7.10 -2.32
C GLU A 34 23.87 -7.34 -1.38
N VAL A 35 23.53 -8.62 -1.15
CA VAL A 35 22.49 -9.05 -0.20
C VAL A 35 22.95 -8.77 1.24
N SER A 36 22.07 -8.20 2.06
CA SER A 36 22.29 -8.07 3.50
C SER A 36 22.24 -9.42 4.23
N THR A 37 22.73 -9.48 5.46
CA THR A 37 22.63 -10.69 6.31
C THR A 37 21.19 -11.16 6.57
N GLU A 38 20.20 -10.30 6.32
CA GLU A 38 18.77 -10.59 6.47
C GLU A 38 18.13 -11.09 5.16
N GLY A 39 18.90 -11.25 4.09
CA GLY A 39 18.37 -11.66 2.78
C GLY A 39 17.68 -10.53 2.02
N VAL A 40 17.99 -9.27 2.34
CA VAL A 40 17.36 -8.08 1.74
C VAL A 40 18.36 -7.36 0.83
N ILE A 41 17.92 -7.00 -0.37
CA ILE A 41 18.69 -6.21 -1.33
C ILE A 41 18.14 -4.79 -1.33
N GLN A 42 18.97 -3.83 -0.91
CA GLN A 42 18.63 -2.42 -0.91
C GLN A 42 18.87 -1.84 -2.30
N THR A 43 17.86 -1.17 -2.88
CA THR A 43 17.97 -0.53 -4.19
C THR A 43 17.01 0.65 -4.30
N GLU A 44 17.00 1.33 -5.44
CA GLU A 44 16.13 2.47 -5.75
C GLU A 44 15.55 2.33 -7.16
N VAL A 45 14.51 3.11 -7.47
CA VAL A 45 13.86 3.10 -8.79
C VAL A 45 14.84 3.46 -9.91
N ASN A 46 14.59 2.93 -11.11
CA ASN A 46 15.43 3.08 -12.31
C ASN A 46 16.84 2.49 -12.21
N ARG A 47 17.16 1.75 -11.14
CA ARG A 47 18.38 0.94 -11.06
C ARG A 47 18.18 -0.43 -11.69
N THR A 48 19.26 -1.20 -11.70
CA THR A 48 19.28 -2.60 -12.11
C THR A 48 19.77 -3.44 -10.95
N VAL A 49 19.12 -4.57 -10.70
CA VAL A 49 19.59 -5.59 -9.77
C VAL A 49 19.91 -6.84 -10.56
N SER A 50 21.13 -7.35 -10.41
CA SER A 50 21.56 -8.61 -11.03
C SER A 50 21.61 -9.69 -9.96
N LEU A 51 20.95 -10.83 -10.20
CA LEU A 51 20.96 -11.99 -9.33
C LEU A 51 21.65 -13.16 -10.03
N LEU A 52 22.50 -13.88 -9.31
CA LEU A 52 23.18 -15.08 -9.75
C LEU A 52 22.91 -16.21 -8.75
N CYS A 53 22.30 -17.27 -9.23
CA CYS A 53 22.05 -18.48 -8.45
C CYS A 53 23.11 -19.54 -8.76
N LEU A 54 23.69 -20.10 -7.70
CA LEU A 54 24.71 -21.14 -7.73
C LEU A 54 24.27 -22.31 -6.84
N PRO A 55 24.21 -23.55 -7.34
CA PRO A 55 24.08 -24.72 -6.50
C PRO A 55 25.39 -24.92 -5.74
N ASP A 56 25.30 -25.27 -4.47
CA ASP A 56 26.47 -25.56 -3.65
C ASP A 56 27.12 -26.85 -4.16
N ARG A 57 28.42 -26.79 -4.46
CA ARG A 57 29.13 -27.88 -5.11
C ARG A 57 29.61 -28.89 -4.06
N GLY A 58 28.65 -29.61 -3.47
CA GLY A 58 28.95 -30.85 -2.75
C GLY A 58 29.41 -31.92 -3.74
N SER A 59 30.04 -33.00 -3.26
CA SER A 59 30.53 -34.09 -4.13
C SER A 59 29.43 -34.86 -4.88
N GLU A 60 28.15 -34.54 -4.64
CA GLU A 60 26.97 -35.20 -5.23
C GLU A 60 26.11 -34.28 -6.12
N THR A 61 26.46 -33.00 -6.31
CA THR A 61 25.75 -32.10 -7.24
C THR A 61 26.27 -32.26 -8.67
N PRO A 62 25.42 -32.70 -9.63
CA PRO A 62 25.77 -32.75 -11.04
C PRO A 62 26.08 -31.36 -11.58
N ALA A 63 27.05 -31.27 -12.51
CA ALA A 63 27.43 -30.00 -13.13
C ALA A 63 26.32 -29.38 -13.99
N ASP A 64 25.34 -30.18 -14.39
CA ASP A 64 24.20 -29.85 -15.24
C ASP A 64 22.88 -29.69 -14.45
N GLU A 65 22.96 -29.56 -13.12
CA GLU A 65 21.79 -29.41 -12.26
C GLU A 65 20.89 -28.26 -12.71
N GLU A 66 19.60 -28.55 -12.90
CA GLU A 66 18.62 -27.57 -13.38
C GLU A 66 18.10 -26.69 -12.25
N LEU A 67 18.09 -25.38 -12.49
CA LEU A 67 17.65 -24.33 -11.57
C LEU A 67 16.36 -23.70 -12.06
N VAL A 68 15.52 -23.30 -11.10
CA VAL A 68 14.26 -22.61 -11.33
C VAL A 68 14.25 -21.32 -10.52
N TRP A 69 13.87 -20.23 -11.18
CA TRP A 69 13.64 -18.93 -10.57
C TRP A 69 12.15 -18.69 -10.39
N LEU A 70 11.78 -18.18 -9.22
CA LEU A 70 10.44 -17.68 -8.92
C LEU A 70 10.53 -16.20 -8.56
N ARG A 71 9.57 -15.40 -9.04
CA ARG A 71 9.30 -14.03 -8.56
C ARG A 71 7.93 -14.04 -7.90
N ASN A 72 7.87 -13.72 -6.60
CA ASN A 72 6.64 -13.79 -5.80
C ASN A 72 5.91 -15.15 -5.94
N GLY A 73 6.68 -16.23 -6.02
CA GLY A 73 6.17 -17.60 -6.19
C GLY A 73 5.82 -18.00 -7.63
N ALA A 74 5.78 -17.07 -8.58
CA ALA A 74 5.51 -17.35 -9.99
C ALA A 74 6.80 -17.66 -10.76
N VAL A 75 6.77 -18.66 -11.63
CA VAL A 75 7.95 -19.09 -12.41
C VAL A 75 8.41 -18.00 -13.37
N VAL A 76 9.71 -17.68 -13.31
CA VAL A 76 10.37 -16.78 -14.26
C VAL A 76 10.80 -17.58 -15.49
N SER A 77 10.42 -17.11 -16.68
CA SER A 77 10.87 -17.71 -17.93
C SER A 77 12.34 -17.39 -18.18
N LEU A 78 13.18 -18.42 -18.25
CA LEU A 78 14.62 -18.31 -18.45
C LEU A 78 14.97 -18.61 -19.91
N MET A 79 15.94 -17.87 -20.46
CA MET A 79 16.52 -18.18 -21.77
C MET A 79 17.17 -19.57 -21.78
N GLU A 80 17.23 -20.18 -22.96
CA GLU A 80 17.91 -21.46 -23.15
C GLU A 80 19.38 -21.36 -22.72
N GLY A 81 19.88 -22.37 -22.01
CA GLY A 81 21.23 -22.36 -21.42
C GLY A 81 21.35 -21.66 -20.05
N ASN A 82 20.42 -20.78 -19.67
CA ASN A 82 20.41 -20.08 -18.38
C ASN A 82 19.69 -20.86 -17.26
N ARG A 83 19.74 -22.19 -17.31
CA ARG A 83 19.00 -23.07 -16.39
C ARG A 83 19.87 -24.14 -15.75
N LYS A 84 21.11 -24.37 -16.23
CA LYS A 84 21.94 -25.50 -15.80
C LYS A 84 23.22 -25.04 -15.12
N GLY A 85 23.48 -25.54 -13.91
CA GLY A 85 24.71 -25.31 -13.15
C GLY A 85 24.89 -23.90 -12.58
N ARG A 86 24.53 -22.85 -13.31
CA ARG A 86 24.40 -21.46 -12.81
C ARG A 86 23.26 -20.78 -13.55
N SER A 87 22.54 -19.89 -12.89
CA SER A 87 21.43 -19.18 -13.52
C SER A 87 21.36 -17.73 -13.04
N SER A 88 21.24 -16.79 -13.97
CA SER A 88 21.20 -15.36 -13.67
C SER A 88 19.91 -14.71 -14.12
N VAL A 89 19.38 -13.78 -13.32
CA VAL A 89 18.25 -12.93 -13.70
C VAL A 89 18.57 -11.48 -13.40
N CYS A 90 18.10 -10.58 -14.26
CA CYS A 90 18.27 -9.14 -14.07
C CYS A 90 16.91 -8.48 -13.97
N ILE A 91 16.77 -7.58 -13.00
CA ILE A 91 15.59 -6.74 -12.83
C ILE A 91 15.98 -5.34 -13.30
N SER A 92 15.41 -4.89 -14.42
CA SER A 92 15.73 -3.60 -15.02
C SER A 92 14.59 -3.09 -15.92
N PRO A 93 14.15 -1.83 -15.75
CA PRO A 93 14.41 -0.97 -14.60
C PRO A 93 13.68 -1.47 -13.34
N ILE A 94 14.23 -1.18 -12.16
CA ILE A 94 13.50 -1.32 -10.89
C ILE A 94 12.36 -0.30 -10.87
N ILE A 95 11.15 -0.76 -10.58
CA ILE A 95 9.94 0.07 -10.46
C ILE A 95 9.38 0.02 -9.03
N HIS A 96 8.41 0.87 -8.71
CA HIS A 96 7.86 0.96 -7.35
C HIS A 96 7.21 -0.36 -6.89
N GLU A 97 6.58 -1.09 -7.80
CA GLU A 97 5.91 -2.37 -7.56
C GLU A 97 6.90 -3.51 -7.28
N ASP A 98 8.20 -3.31 -7.50
CA ASP A 98 9.24 -4.26 -7.11
C ASP A 98 9.53 -4.22 -5.60
N ASN A 99 9.05 -3.20 -4.88
CA ASN A 99 9.25 -3.13 -3.43
C ASN A 99 8.60 -4.34 -2.73
N GLY A 100 9.38 -5.07 -1.94
CA GLY A 100 8.94 -6.28 -1.27
C GLY A 100 8.86 -7.51 -2.18
N ALA A 101 9.25 -7.41 -3.46
CA ALA A 101 9.29 -8.56 -4.35
C ALA A 101 10.35 -9.57 -3.89
N THR A 102 9.95 -10.84 -3.78
CA THR A 102 10.84 -11.94 -3.39
C THR A 102 11.25 -12.75 -4.61
N PHE A 103 12.55 -12.96 -4.75
CA PHE A 103 13.15 -13.82 -5.75
C PHE A 103 13.67 -15.09 -5.10
N THR A 104 13.19 -16.24 -5.56
CA THR A 104 13.59 -17.54 -5.03
C THR A 104 14.25 -18.34 -6.13
N CYS A 105 15.43 -18.89 -5.86
CA CYS A 105 16.06 -19.89 -6.72
C CYS A 105 16.03 -21.25 -6.02
N HIS A 106 15.66 -22.31 -6.73
CA HIS A 106 15.67 -23.66 -6.21
C HIS A 106 16.12 -24.69 -7.25
N LEU A 107 16.50 -25.87 -6.77
CA LEU A 107 16.77 -27.01 -7.64
C LEU A 107 15.47 -27.51 -8.27
N SER A 108 15.50 -27.82 -9.56
CA SER A 108 14.37 -28.37 -10.31
C SER A 108 13.94 -29.74 -9.74
N ARG A 109 14.92 -30.60 -9.42
CA ARG A 109 14.67 -31.93 -8.86
C ARG A 109 14.19 -31.93 -7.40
N ASN A 110 14.48 -30.86 -6.67
CA ASN A 110 14.16 -30.77 -5.25
C ASN A 110 13.95 -29.31 -4.82
N ALA A 111 12.69 -28.86 -4.85
CA ALA A 111 12.29 -27.50 -4.46
C ALA A 111 12.50 -27.16 -2.97
N THR A 112 12.84 -28.15 -2.12
CA THR A 112 13.19 -27.88 -0.71
C THR A 112 14.57 -27.23 -0.57
N VAL A 113 15.47 -27.46 -1.54
CA VAL A 113 16.79 -26.82 -1.59
C VAL A 113 16.65 -25.52 -2.37
N LYS A 114 16.58 -24.42 -1.63
CA LYS A 114 16.31 -23.09 -2.19
C LYS A 114 17.00 -21.97 -1.42
N ALA A 115 17.20 -20.86 -2.10
CA ALA A 115 17.54 -19.57 -1.50
C ALA A 115 16.54 -18.51 -1.95
N SER A 116 16.28 -17.54 -1.09
CA SER A 116 15.38 -16.42 -1.37
C SER A 116 16.03 -15.11 -0.97
N VAL A 117 15.76 -14.06 -1.75
CA VAL A 117 16.13 -12.68 -1.47
C VAL A 117 14.93 -11.78 -1.70
N THR A 118 14.81 -10.70 -0.94
CA THR A 118 13.71 -9.74 -1.07
C THR A 118 14.26 -8.37 -1.43
N LEU A 119 13.64 -7.69 -2.39
CA LEU A 119 14.00 -6.32 -2.74
C LEU A 119 13.37 -5.34 -1.75
N ASN A 120 14.15 -4.39 -1.27
CA ASN A 120 13.66 -3.20 -0.59
C ASN A 120 14.00 -2.00 -1.48
N VAL A 121 12.97 -1.43 -2.10
CA VAL A 121 13.10 -0.37 -3.11
C VAL A 121 12.78 0.96 -2.46
N THR A 122 13.80 1.78 -2.26
CA THR A 122 13.67 3.15 -1.75
C THR A 122 13.20 4.07 -2.89
N TYR A 123 12.24 4.95 -2.59
CA TYR A 123 11.75 5.94 -3.55
C TYR A 123 11.24 7.21 -2.84
N HIS A 124 11.35 8.33 -3.56
CA HIS A 124 10.96 9.64 -3.04
C HIS A 124 9.46 9.71 -2.70
N PRO A 125 9.08 10.44 -1.64
CA PRO A 125 7.69 10.61 -1.27
C PRO A 125 6.86 11.31 -2.33
N GLN A 126 5.69 10.77 -2.60
CA GLN A 126 4.66 11.39 -3.42
C GLN A 126 3.39 11.51 -2.59
N LEU A 127 2.91 12.75 -2.44
CA LEU A 127 1.63 13.03 -1.78
C LEU A 127 0.59 13.37 -2.83
N SER A 128 -0.60 12.80 -2.69
CA SER A 128 -1.72 13.01 -3.61
C SER A 128 -3.04 13.22 -2.87
N GLY A 129 -4.02 13.78 -3.57
CA GLY A 129 -5.30 14.20 -3.02
C GLY A 129 -5.96 15.27 -3.89
N SER A 130 -7.27 15.46 -3.72
CA SER A 130 -8.07 16.42 -4.50
C SER A 130 -7.63 17.85 -4.24
N GLU A 131 -7.05 18.53 -5.23
CA GLU A 131 -6.48 19.87 -5.03
C GLU A 131 -7.55 20.95 -4.81
N GLU A 132 -8.69 20.84 -5.49
CA GLU A 132 -9.84 21.73 -5.33
C GLU A 132 -11.04 20.91 -4.85
N VAL A 133 -11.64 21.35 -3.75
CA VAL A 133 -12.77 20.66 -3.11
C VAL A 133 -13.88 21.66 -2.91
N THR A 134 -14.99 21.46 -3.60
CA THR A 134 -16.22 22.23 -3.39
C THR A 134 -17.19 21.40 -2.57
N VAL A 135 -17.70 21.97 -1.49
CA VAL A 135 -18.58 21.28 -0.55
C VAL A 135 -19.77 22.20 -0.20
N GLU A 136 -20.94 21.61 0.02
CA GLU A 136 -22.12 22.38 0.45
C GLU A 136 -22.09 22.60 1.96
N ASP A 137 -22.62 23.73 2.41
CA ASP A 137 -22.85 24.01 3.82
C ASP A 137 -23.75 22.92 4.46
N GLU A 138 -23.45 22.55 5.72
CA GLU A 138 -24.08 21.47 6.47
C GLU A 138 -23.92 20.06 5.86
N SER A 139 -22.93 19.87 4.98
CA SER A 139 -22.56 18.55 4.46
C SER A 139 -21.25 18.05 5.07
N VAL A 140 -20.84 16.83 4.69
CA VAL A 140 -19.61 16.21 5.20
C VAL A 140 -18.43 16.62 4.31
N LEU A 141 -17.37 17.16 4.90
CA LEU A 141 -16.09 17.38 4.24
C LEU A 141 -15.12 16.26 4.66
N ALA A 142 -14.51 15.59 3.69
CA ALA A 142 -13.47 14.61 3.91
C ALA A 142 -12.29 14.89 2.97
N LEU A 143 -11.20 15.42 3.53
CA LEU A 143 -9.95 15.60 2.82
C LEU A 143 -9.10 14.34 2.98
N ARG A 144 -8.58 13.81 1.88
CA ARG A 144 -7.75 12.61 1.84
C ARG A 144 -6.38 12.95 1.25
N CYS A 145 -5.34 12.67 2.04
CA CYS A 145 -3.94 12.83 1.68
C CYS A 145 -3.32 11.44 1.60
N ASP A 146 -3.16 10.95 0.37
CA ASP A 146 -2.49 9.67 0.08
C ASP A 146 -0.98 9.89 0.00
N ILE A 147 -0.23 9.07 0.74
CA ILE A 147 1.20 9.19 0.97
C ILE A 147 1.86 7.93 0.45
N TRP A 148 2.65 8.08 -0.60
CA TRP A 148 3.41 6.99 -1.20
C TRP A 148 4.90 7.23 -1.05
N ALA A 149 5.54 6.49 -0.16
CA ALA A 149 6.96 6.61 0.11
C ALA A 149 7.53 5.30 0.65
N ASN A 150 8.83 5.07 0.41
CA ASN A 150 9.61 4.08 1.14
C ASN A 150 11.02 4.65 1.35
N PRO A 151 11.51 4.80 2.60
CA PRO A 151 10.88 4.44 3.89
C PRO A 151 9.55 5.14 4.18
N PRO A 152 8.70 4.56 5.06
CA PRO A 152 7.39 5.12 5.39
C PRO A 152 7.50 6.45 6.15
N VAL A 153 6.38 7.18 6.16
CA VAL A 153 6.25 8.46 6.88
C VAL A 153 6.42 8.28 8.40
N SER A 154 7.03 9.26 9.07
CA SER A 154 7.18 9.27 10.53
C SER A 154 5.98 9.93 11.23
N SER A 155 5.44 11.00 10.63
CA SER A 155 4.31 11.75 11.16
C SER A 155 3.64 12.58 10.07
N VAL A 156 2.36 12.90 10.29
CA VAL A 156 1.58 13.76 9.40
C VAL A 156 0.82 14.78 10.23
N SER A 157 0.77 16.02 9.77
CA SER A 157 0.00 17.10 10.39
C SER A 157 -0.87 17.81 9.36
N TRP A 158 -1.93 18.45 9.85
CA TRP A 158 -2.84 19.25 9.04
C TRP A 158 -2.85 20.68 9.53
N THR A 159 -2.78 21.62 8.59
CA THR A 159 -3.00 23.04 8.85
C THR A 159 -4.15 23.57 7.99
N LEU A 160 -4.87 24.56 8.51
CA LEU A 160 -5.87 25.36 7.82
C LEU A 160 -5.42 26.81 7.86
N ASN A 161 -5.28 27.43 6.69
CA ASN A 161 -4.84 28.82 6.52
C ASN A 161 -3.52 29.11 7.27
N GLY A 162 -2.59 28.14 7.27
CA GLY A 162 -1.27 28.24 7.90
C GLY A 162 -1.24 27.98 9.40
N SER A 163 -2.38 27.79 10.05
CA SER A 163 -2.47 27.42 11.47
C SER A 163 -2.83 25.95 11.64
N ALA A 164 -2.41 25.30 12.72
CA ALA A 164 -2.84 23.94 13.02
C ALA A 164 -4.38 23.86 13.05
N VAL A 165 -4.94 22.79 12.48
CA VAL A 165 -6.40 22.59 12.48
C VAL A 165 -6.88 22.43 13.92
N ASP A 166 -7.89 23.22 14.30
CA ASP A 166 -8.56 23.07 15.60
C ASP A 166 -9.59 21.93 15.52
N LEU A 167 -9.26 20.79 16.10
CA LEU A 167 -10.12 19.59 16.07
C LEU A 167 -11.42 19.78 16.86
N LEU A 168 -11.41 20.61 17.91
CA LEU A 168 -12.57 20.79 18.78
C LEU A 168 -13.49 21.88 18.23
N ALA A 169 -12.95 23.08 18.00
CA ALA A 169 -13.75 24.20 17.50
C ALA A 169 -14.22 23.98 16.06
N GLY A 170 -13.38 23.34 15.22
CA GLY A 170 -13.74 22.99 13.85
C GLY A 170 -14.44 21.64 13.71
N GLY A 171 -14.72 20.92 14.81
CA GLY A 171 -15.43 19.63 14.76
C GLY A 171 -14.74 18.58 13.88
N PHE A 172 -13.41 18.64 13.75
CA PHE A 172 -12.66 17.74 12.89
C PHE A 172 -12.26 16.45 13.60
N THR A 173 -12.19 15.38 12.82
CA THR A 173 -11.54 14.12 13.19
C THR A 173 -10.42 13.83 12.20
N VAL A 174 -9.25 13.44 12.72
CA VAL A 174 -8.10 13.01 11.91
C VAL A 174 -7.93 11.51 12.04
N THR A 175 -7.77 10.83 10.90
CA THR A 175 -7.30 9.44 10.85
C THR A 175 -6.00 9.38 10.08
N ASN A 176 -5.12 8.47 10.48
CA ASN A 176 -3.83 8.26 9.83
C ASN A 176 -3.39 6.80 10.02
N ASP A 177 -3.04 6.13 8.93
CA ASP A 177 -2.52 4.75 8.93
C ASP A 177 -1.09 4.64 8.37
N GLY A 178 -0.41 5.77 8.14
CA GLY A 178 0.93 5.86 7.53
C GLY A 178 0.93 5.87 6.00
N PHE A 179 -0.15 5.47 5.34
CA PHE A 179 -0.31 5.50 3.88
C PHE A 179 -1.35 6.52 3.44
N THR A 180 -2.34 6.79 4.28
CA THR A 180 -3.41 7.75 4.05
C THR A 180 -3.68 8.51 5.34
N SER A 181 -3.71 9.85 5.25
CA SER A 181 -4.27 10.69 6.30
C SER A 181 -5.57 11.32 5.83
N GLN A 182 -6.62 11.26 6.66
CA GLN A 182 -7.90 11.90 6.37
C GLN A 182 -8.27 12.90 7.45
N LEU A 183 -8.74 14.07 7.04
CA LEU A 183 -9.31 15.11 7.88
C LEU A 183 -10.80 15.25 7.54
N ILE A 184 -11.68 14.99 8.52
CA ILE A 184 -13.12 14.86 8.30
C ILE A 184 -13.88 15.77 9.25
N THR A 185 -14.89 16.48 8.76
CA THR A 185 -15.94 17.13 9.57
C THR A 185 -17.32 16.71 9.02
N ASN A 186 -18.29 16.51 9.92
CA ASN A 186 -19.62 16.02 9.53
C ASN A 186 -20.62 17.12 9.18
N SER A 187 -20.36 18.36 9.60
CA SER A 187 -21.17 19.55 9.28
C SER A 187 -20.24 20.68 8.93
N VAL A 188 -20.13 20.97 7.64
CA VAL A 188 -19.36 22.11 7.14
C VAL A 188 -20.10 23.40 7.46
N GLU A 189 -19.34 24.35 7.99
CA GLU A 189 -19.72 25.75 8.14
C GLU A 189 -18.70 26.62 7.39
N LYS A 190 -19.18 27.45 6.45
CA LYS A 190 -18.32 28.32 5.63
C LYS A 190 -17.31 29.15 6.42
N SER A 191 -17.72 29.73 7.56
CA SER A 191 -16.87 30.63 8.35
C SER A 191 -15.66 29.93 8.99
N LEU A 192 -15.78 28.62 9.25
CA LEU A 192 -14.80 27.81 9.97
C LEU A 192 -14.00 26.88 9.06
N HIS A 193 -14.59 26.42 7.96
CA HIS A 193 -14.06 25.32 7.16
C HIS A 193 -13.65 25.73 5.74
N GLU A 194 -13.99 26.94 5.29
CA GLU A 194 -13.48 27.46 4.01
C GLU A 194 -12.02 27.89 4.16
N GLY A 195 -11.18 27.49 3.19
CA GLY A 195 -9.78 27.91 3.21
C GLY A 195 -8.83 26.94 2.51
N THR A 196 -7.55 27.18 2.78
CA THR A 196 -6.45 26.39 2.24
C THR A 196 -5.94 25.44 3.30
N TYR A 197 -6.13 24.15 3.07
CA TYR A 197 -5.62 23.09 3.93
C TYR A 197 -4.27 22.60 3.41
N GLN A 198 -3.37 22.24 4.32
CA GLN A 198 -2.11 21.61 3.98
C GLN A 198 -1.92 20.35 4.82
N CYS A 199 -1.78 19.22 4.14
CA CYS A 199 -1.28 17.98 4.70
C CYS A 199 0.24 18.02 4.62
N THR A 200 0.92 17.99 5.76
CA THR A 200 2.38 17.99 5.86
C THR A 200 2.84 16.66 6.39
N ALA A 201 3.60 15.90 5.60
CA ALA A 201 4.17 14.61 5.95
C ALA A 201 5.69 14.74 6.20
N ASN A 202 6.16 14.20 7.31
CA ASN A 202 7.57 14.17 7.68
C ASN A 202 8.15 12.77 7.44
N PHE A 203 9.27 12.69 6.71
CA PHE A 203 9.96 11.45 6.40
C PHE A 203 11.36 11.44 7.02
N PRO A 204 11.81 10.31 7.60
CA PRO A 204 13.12 10.25 8.24
C PRO A 204 14.30 10.60 7.32
N VAL A 205 14.19 10.21 6.04
CA VAL A 205 15.27 10.37 5.04
C VAL A 205 15.02 11.56 4.13
N PHE A 206 13.76 11.80 3.75
CA PHE A 206 13.40 12.78 2.72
C PHE A 206 12.97 14.14 3.28
N GLY A 207 12.84 14.28 4.60
CA GLY A 207 12.39 15.52 5.22
C GLY A 207 10.90 15.76 5.04
N GLU A 208 10.49 17.02 4.91
CA GLU A 208 9.09 17.41 4.87
C GLU A 208 8.56 17.53 3.43
N HIS A 209 7.40 16.93 3.17
CA HIS A 209 6.65 17.09 1.93
C HIS A 209 5.19 17.42 2.23
N SER A 210 4.57 18.22 1.38
CA SER A 210 3.22 18.73 1.64
C SER A 210 2.31 18.65 0.42
N LYS A 211 1.01 18.43 0.65
CA LYS A 211 -0.06 18.57 -0.34
C LYS A 211 -1.07 19.60 0.13
N ILE A 212 -1.42 20.50 -0.79
CA ILE A 212 -2.37 21.59 -0.55
C ILE A 212 -3.74 21.22 -1.13
N PHE A 213 -4.79 21.60 -0.41
CA PHE A 213 -6.20 21.44 -0.76
C PHE A 213 -6.88 22.80 -0.61
N LYS A 214 -7.57 23.27 -1.64
CA LYS A 214 -8.37 24.50 -1.62
C LYS A 214 -9.83 24.12 -1.46
N VAL A 215 -10.40 24.43 -0.31
CA VAL A 215 -11.80 24.14 0.01
C VAL A 215 -12.63 25.39 -0.20
N THR A 216 -13.70 25.27 -0.98
CA THR A 216 -14.70 26.31 -1.19
C THR A 216 -16.06 25.81 -0.72
N VAL A 217 -16.73 26.59 0.14
CA VAL A 217 -18.03 26.23 0.69
C VAL A 217 -19.14 26.98 -0.06
N THR A 218 -20.05 26.20 -0.62
CA THR A 218 -21.23 26.68 -1.33
C THR A 218 -22.45 26.63 -0.44
N GLU A 219 -23.37 27.57 -0.62
CA GLU A 219 -24.63 27.53 0.11
C GLU A 219 -25.40 26.25 -0.20
N LYS A 220 -26.07 25.71 0.81
CA LYS A 220 -26.88 24.52 0.66
C LYS A 220 -27.95 24.74 -0.39
N THR A 221 -27.97 23.89 -1.42
CA THR A 221 -29.06 23.92 -2.38
C THR A 221 -30.33 23.40 -1.71
N MET A 222 -31.28 24.29 -1.40
CA MET A 222 -32.61 23.85 -0.97
C MET A 222 -33.24 23.08 -2.12
N LYS A 223 -33.29 21.75 -2.00
CA LYS A 223 -34.01 20.87 -2.94
C LYS A 223 -35.50 21.18 -2.84
N PHE A 224 -35.92 22.20 -3.56
CA PHE A 224 -37.30 22.64 -3.60
C PHE A 224 -38.17 21.48 -4.12
N PRO A 225 -39.23 21.07 -3.40
CA PRO A 225 -40.08 19.97 -3.83
C PRO A 225 -40.98 20.43 -4.97
N LEU A 226 -40.42 20.41 -6.19
CA LEU A 226 -41.05 20.91 -7.41
C LEU A 226 -42.41 20.23 -7.66
N LEU A 227 -42.50 18.92 -7.41
CA LEU A 227 -43.70 18.11 -7.60
C LEU A 227 -44.87 18.54 -6.68
N PRO A 228 -44.71 18.59 -5.34
CA PRO A 228 -45.72 19.16 -4.45
C PRO A 228 -46.11 20.59 -4.78
N PHE A 229 -45.14 21.43 -5.16
CA PHE A 229 -45.42 22.81 -5.54
C PHE A 229 -46.28 22.91 -6.81
N ILE A 230 -45.91 22.17 -7.87
CA ILE A 230 -46.70 22.12 -9.12
C ILE A 230 -48.10 21.57 -8.85
N ALA A 231 -48.23 20.49 -8.07
CA ALA A 231 -49.53 19.93 -7.71
C ALA A 231 -50.41 20.95 -6.98
N GLY A 232 -49.83 21.70 -6.03
CA GLY A 232 -50.51 22.79 -5.34
C GLY A 232 -51.01 23.87 -6.30
N VAL A 233 -50.16 24.33 -7.22
CA VAL A 233 -50.52 25.34 -8.24
C VAL A 233 -51.66 24.83 -9.14
N VAL A 234 -51.58 23.58 -9.61
CA VAL A 234 -52.62 22.97 -10.47
C VAL A 234 -53.97 22.92 -9.75
N VAL A 235 -53.99 22.51 -8.48
CA VAL A 235 -55.22 22.46 -7.67
C VAL A 235 -55.81 23.86 -7.47
N VAL A 236 -54.98 24.87 -7.18
CA VAL A 236 -55.44 26.27 -7.05
C VAL A 236 -56.03 26.78 -8.38
N CYS A 237 -55.38 26.50 -9.51
CA CYS A 237 -55.91 26.87 -10.83
C CYS A 237 -57.24 26.18 -11.17
N LEU A 238 -57.35 24.87 -10.90
CA LEU A 238 -58.60 24.13 -11.13
C LEU A 238 -59.74 24.61 -10.24
N THR A 239 -59.48 24.84 -8.95
CA THR A 239 -60.50 25.31 -8.01
C THR A 239 -60.97 26.74 -8.33
N THR A 240 -60.06 27.63 -8.73
CA THR A 240 -60.43 28.99 -9.17
C THR A 240 -61.24 28.97 -10.47
N LEU A 241 -60.86 28.15 -11.45
CA LEU A 241 -61.65 27.96 -12.68
C LEU A 241 -63.06 27.45 -12.38
N LEU A 242 -63.18 26.41 -11.53
CA LEU A 242 -64.48 25.87 -11.13
C LEU A 242 -65.33 26.91 -10.38
N ALA A 243 -64.72 27.73 -9.53
CA ALA A 243 -65.40 28.82 -8.83
C ALA A 243 -65.91 29.91 -9.79
N VAL A 244 -65.13 30.28 -10.80
CA VAL A 244 -65.53 31.24 -11.84
C VAL A 244 -66.69 30.68 -12.68
N VAL A 245 -66.59 29.43 -13.14
CA VAL A 245 -67.66 28.76 -13.91
C VAL A 245 -68.94 28.66 -13.08
N SER A 246 -68.84 28.29 -11.80
CA SER A 246 -69.99 28.24 -10.89
C SER A 246 -70.68 29.60 -10.75
N ARG A 247 -69.91 30.68 -10.55
CA ARG A 247 -70.45 32.04 -10.46
C ARG A 247 -71.06 32.51 -11.78
N TRP A 248 -70.41 32.25 -12.91
CA TRP A 248 -70.94 32.56 -14.25
C TRP A 248 -72.25 31.81 -14.53
N SER A 249 -72.37 30.54 -14.15
CA SER A 249 -73.60 29.76 -14.32
C SER A 249 -74.77 30.31 -13.50
N LYS A 250 -74.50 30.89 -12.32
CA LYS A 250 -75.51 31.57 -11.49
C LYS A 250 -75.92 32.91 -12.10
N ILE A 251 -74.97 33.69 -12.61
CA ILE A 251 -75.26 34.98 -13.29
C ILE A 251 -76.09 34.73 -14.55
N MET A 252 -75.75 33.73 -15.36
CA MET A 252 -76.50 33.34 -16.57
C MET A 252 -77.94 32.87 -16.26
N LYS A 253 -78.22 32.34 -15.07
CA LYS A 253 -79.57 31.96 -14.64
C LYS A 253 -80.42 33.15 -14.17
N CYS A 254 -79.82 34.28 -13.81
CA CYS A 254 -80.53 35.49 -13.42
C CYS A 254 -80.84 36.43 -14.60
N CYS A 255 -80.22 36.21 -15.76
CA CYS A 255 -80.44 36.98 -16.99
C CYS A 255 -81.44 36.33 -17.96
N LYS A 256 -82.34 35.48 -17.46
CA LYS A 256 -83.40 34.82 -18.22
C LYS A 256 -84.72 34.99 -17.50
#